data_AF-A0A7W9MHY3-F1
#
_entry.id   AF-A0A7W9MHY3-F1
#
_cell.length_a   1.000
_cell.length_b   1.000
_cell.length_c   1.000
_cell.angle_alpha   90.00
_cell.angle_beta   90.00
_cell.angle_gamma   90.00
#
_symmetry.space_group_name_H-M   'P 1'
#
loop_
_entity.id
_entity.type
_entity.pdbx_description
1 polymer ?
#
loop_
_entity_poly.entity_id
_entity_poly.type
_entity_poly.pdbx_seq_one_letter_code
_entity_poly.pdbx_strand_id
1 'polypeptide(L)'
;MTMTLADQTAMTGQDGRVTSQQPEQPKRRTFTKACKARIPAAFDALPEGSAERGALLRRERLYHSHIEHWRKQAETGTLAASTGKPVKSAEAEELARLRAENKKLKAANDKLVGELGKTRTALDIAGKAFALLQDISSSADSEKK
;
A
#
# COMPACT_ATOMS: atom_id res chain seq x y z
N MET A 1 15.70 37.92 -19.09
CA MET A 1 14.30 37.74 -18.65
C MET A 1 13.42 37.80 -19.89
N THR A 2 12.89 36.67 -20.36
CA THR A 2 11.98 36.61 -21.51
C THR A 2 10.60 36.22 -21.01
N MET A 3 9.71 37.21 -20.88
CA MET A 3 8.29 36.97 -20.58
C MET A 3 7.61 36.39 -21.82
N THR A 4 7.06 35.18 -21.70
CA THR A 4 6.15 34.63 -22.71
C THR A 4 4.74 35.10 -22.37
N LEU A 5 4.29 36.16 -23.03
CA LEU A 5 2.87 36.53 -23.06
C LEU A 5 2.15 35.51 -23.97
N ALA A 6 1.33 34.65 -23.37
CA ALA A 6 0.39 33.81 -24.08
C ALA A 6 -0.98 33.92 -23.41
N ASP A 7 -1.53 35.13 -23.38
CA ASP A 7 -2.97 35.33 -23.23
C ASP A 7 -3.34 36.74 -23.73
N GLN A 8 -3.57 36.87 -25.04
CA GLN A 8 -4.20 38.06 -25.63
C GLN A 8 -5.10 37.63 -26.79
N THR A 9 -6.24 37.04 -26.46
CA THR A 9 -7.44 37.07 -27.33
C THR A 9 -8.68 37.21 -26.47
N ALA A 10 -8.86 38.39 -25.87
CA ALA A 10 -10.13 38.82 -25.33
C ALA A 10 -10.25 40.32 -25.63
N MET A 11 -10.61 40.67 -26.86
CA MET A 11 -11.30 41.91 -27.26
C MET A 11 -11.40 41.97 -28.80
N THR A 12 -12.47 41.44 -29.39
CA THR A 12 -12.99 41.94 -30.67
C THR A 12 -14.43 41.47 -30.87
N GLY A 13 -15.34 42.43 -31.05
CA GLY A 13 -16.66 42.33 -31.69
C GLY A 13 -17.54 41.13 -31.38
N GLN A 14 -18.59 41.33 -30.58
CA GLN A 14 -19.75 40.44 -30.57
C GLN A 14 -20.50 40.54 -31.90
N ASP A 15 -20.25 39.59 -32.80
CA ASP A 15 -21.23 39.18 -33.81
C ASP A 15 -21.61 37.71 -33.56
N GLY A 16 -22.89 37.49 -33.29
CA GLY A 16 -23.44 36.24 -32.78
C GLY A 16 -23.36 35.10 -33.78
N ARG A 17 -22.29 34.29 -33.70
CA ARG A 17 -22.31 32.84 -33.97
C ARG A 17 -20.97 32.20 -33.58
N VAL A 18 -20.73 32.04 -32.28
CA VAL A 18 -19.68 31.11 -31.82
C VAL A 18 -20.25 29.71 -32.00
N THR A 19 -19.90 29.05 -33.10
CA THR A 19 -20.10 27.62 -33.22
C THR A 19 -19.32 26.97 -32.07
N SER A 20 -20.01 26.23 -31.22
CA SER A 20 -19.49 25.57 -30.02
C SER A 20 -18.59 24.36 -30.34
N GLN A 21 -17.85 24.41 -31.43
CA GLN A 21 -16.88 23.36 -31.76
C GLN A 21 -15.59 23.65 -31.00
N GLN A 22 -15.50 23.11 -29.79
CA GLN A 22 -14.21 23.00 -29.12
C GLN A 22 -13.24 22.22 -30.03
N PRO A 23 -12.02 22.71 -30.27
CA PRO A 23 -11.02 21.95 -30.99
C PRO A 23 -10.75 20.63 -30.27
N GLU A 24 -10.61 19.55 -31.05
CA GLU A 24 -10.31 18.22 -30.51
C GLU A 24 -9.01 18.28 -29.69
N GLN A 25 -9.08 17.86 -28.41
CA GLN A 25 -7.93 17.94 -27.52
C GLN A 25 -6.81 17.02 -28.02
N PRO A 26 -5.53 17.43 -27.93
CA PRO A 26 -4.41 16.58 -28.31
C PRO A 26 -4.41 15.24 -27.56
N LYS A 27 -4.58 14.14 -28.28
CA LYS A 27 -4.62 12.80 -27.70
C LYS A 27 -3.21 12.36 -27.29
N ARG A 28 -2.94 12.38 -25.98
CA ARG A 28 -1.67 11.89 -25.42
C ARG A 28 -1.56 10.37 -25.59
N ARG A 29 -0.39 9.89 -25.98
CA ARG A 29 -0.11 8.44 -26.10
C ARG A 29 -0.20 7.76 -24.74
N THR A 30 -0.85 6.61 -24.69
CA THR A 30 -0.88 5.72 -23.53
C THR A 30 0.03 4.52 -23.75
N PHE A 31 0.79 4.14 -22.73
CA PHE A 31 1.68 2.97 -22.77
C PHE A 31 0.96 1.76 -22.15
N THR A 32 0.69 0.75 -22.99
CA THR A 32 0.07 -0.50 -22.55
C THR A 32 1.03 -1.31 -21.66
N LYS A 33 0.49 -2.20 -20.82
CA LYS A 33 1.28 -3.12 -19.98
C LYS A 33 2.28 -3.94 -20.81
N ALA A 34 1.84 -4.45 -21.95
CA ALA A 34 2.70 -5.20 -22.88
C ALA A 34 3.88 -4.36 -23.38
N CYS A 35 3.66 -3.08 -23.69
CA CYS A 35 4.72 -2.16 -24.10
C CYS A 35 5.73 -1.92 -22.98
N LYS A 36 5.26 -1.71 -21.75
CA LYS A 36 6.11 -1.49 -20.57
C LYS A 36 6.93 -2.72 -20.16
N ALA A 37 6.49 -3.92 -20.51
CA ALA A 37 7.27 -5.16 -20.28
C ALA A 37 8.24 -5.45 -21.43
N ARG A 38 7.78 -5.32 -22.69
CA ARG A 38 8.57 -5.66 -23.88
C ARG A 38 9.79 -4.77 -24.06
N ILE A 39 9.64 -3.46 -23.86
CA ILE A 39 10.69 -2.50 -24.21
C ILE A 39 11.90 -2.58 -23.27
N PRO A 40 11.74 -2.63 -21.92
CA PRO A 40 12.89 -2.85 -21.04
C PRO A 40 13.62 -4.16 -21.34
N ALA A 41 12.89 -5.26 -21.58
CA ALA A 41 13.50 -6.55 -21.94
C ALA A 41 14.29 -6.46 -23.26
N ALA A 42 13.75 -5.80 -24.28
CA ALA A 42 14.45 -5.57 -25.54
C ALA A 42 15.67 -4.65 -25.37
N PHE A 43 15.64 -3.71 -24.43
CA PHE A 43 16.76 -2.82 -24.13
C PHE A 43 17.88 -3.54 -23.36
N ASP A 44 17.52 -4.49 -22.48
CA ASP A 44 18.46 -5.31 -21.71
C ASP A 44 19.11 -6.43 -22.52
N ALA A 45 18.44 -6.91 -23.57
CA ALA A 45 19.02 -7.87 -24.51
C ALA A 45 20.16 -7.28 -25.37
N LEU A 46 20.28 -5.95 -25.44
CA LEU A 46 21.28 -5.26 -26.25
C LEU A 46 22.56 -4.98 -25.43
N PRO A 47 23.76 -5.14 -26.02
CA PRO A 47 25.02 -4.87 -25.34
C PRO A 47 25.09 -3.45 -24.75
N GLU A 48 25.65 -3.34 -23.54
CA GLU A 48 25.87 -2.05 -22.88
C GLU A 48 26.74 -1.14 -23.75
N GLY A 49 26.38 0.15 -23.84
CA GLY A 49 27.07 1.12 -24.68
C GLY A 49 26.82 1.00 -26.19
N SER A 50 26.06 0.01 -26.66
CA SER A 50 25.76 -0.12 -28.09
C SER A 50 24.87 1.01 -28.62
N ALA A 51 25.13 1.45 -29.86
CA ALA A 51 24.31 2.44 -30.55
C ALA A 51 22.86 1.95 -30.77
N GLU A 52 22.66 0.63 -30.80
CA GLU A 52 21.37 -0.05 -30.98
C GLU A 52 20.40 0.27 -29.84
N ARG A 53 20.89 0.42 -28.60
CA ARG A 53 20.08 0.84 -27.45
C ARG A 53 19.48 2.23 -27.68
N GLY A 54 20.28 3.15 -28.18
CA GLY A 54 19.82 4.49 -28.57
C GLY A 54 18.86 4.44 -29.77
N ALA A 55 19.11 3.57 -30.75
CA ALA A 55 18.24 3.40 -31.91
C ALA A 55 16.84 2.88 -31.52
N LEU A 56 16.77 1.90 -30.61
CA LEU A 56 15.53 1.37 -30.06
C LEU A 56 14.71 2.48 -29.38
N LEU A 57 15.35 3.28 -28.52
CA LEU A 57 14.69 4.38 -27.80
C LEU A 57 14.16 5.46 -28.75
N ARG A 58 14.92 5.83 -29.79
CA ARG A 58 14.46 6.81 -30.80
C ARG A 58 13.28 6.28 -31.62
N ARG A 59 13.31 5.01 -32.02
CA ARG A 59 12.20 4.36 -32.75
C ARG A 59 10.91 4.37 -31.95
N GLU A 60 11.01 4.09 -30.65
CA GLU A 60 9.87 4.05 -29.75
C GLU A 60 9.51 5.45 -29.18
N ARG A 61 10.29 6.49 -29.51
CA ARG A 61 10.23 7.87 -28.96
C ARG A 61 10.24 7.91 -27.43
N LEU A 62 11.16 7.14 -26.84
CA LEU A 62 11.33 6.99 -25.40
C LEU A 62 12.65 7.59 -24.93
N TYR A 63 12.66 8.00 -23.67
CA TYR A 63 13.88 8.41 -22.96
C TYR A 63 14.29 7.32 -21.96
N HIS A 64 15.58 7.30 -21.58
CA HIS A 64 16.10 6.32 -20.62
C HIS A 64 15.32 6.32 -19.29
N SER A 65 14.85 7.49 -18.85
CA SER A 65 13.99 7.64 -17.67
C SER A 65 12.72 6.80 -17.69
N HIS A 66 12.17 6.51 -18.88
CA HIS A 66 11.00 5.64 -19.00
C HIS A 66 11.35 4.19 -18.66
N ILE A 67 12.52 3.73 -19.07
CA ILE A 67 13.00 2.37 -18.81
C ILE A 67 13.24 2.20 -17.31
N GLU A 68 13.97 3.13 -16.68
CA GLU A 68 14.21 3.11 -15.24
C GLU A 68 12.91 3.15 -14.44
N HIS A 69 11.97 4.01 -14.85
CA HIS A 69 10.68 4.12 -14.17
C HIS A 69 9.86 2.83 -14.30
N TRP A 70 9.83 2.20 -15.48
CA TRP A 70 9.11 0.93 -15.65
C TRP A 70 9.78 -0.24 -14.92
N ARG A 71 11.11 -0.24 -14.75
CA ARG A 71 11.82 -1.22 -13.90
C ARG A 71 11.41 -1.09 -12.44
N LYS A 72 11.42 0.13 -11.90
CA LYS A 72 10.93 0.41 -10.54
C LYS A 72 9.47 0.01 -10.35
N GLN A 73 8.62 0.24 -11.36
CA GLN A 73 7.24 -0.23 -11.34
C GLN A 73 7.14 -1.77 -11.36
N ALA A 74 8.10 -2.46 -11.98
CA ALA A 74 8.16 -3.92 -12.02
C ALA A 74 8.52 -4.49 -10.65
N GLU A 75 9.59 -3.97 -10.06
CA GLU A 75 10.11 -4.35 -8.75
C GLU A 75 9.07 -4.14 -7.64
N THR A 76 8.31 -3.04 -7.71
CA THR A 76 7.24 -2.72 -6.76
C THR A 76 5.92 -3.45 -7.03
N GLY A 77 5.83 -4.26 -8.10
CA GLY A 77 4.59 -4.93 -8.52
C GLY A 77 3.50 -4.00 -9.05
N THR A 78 3.79 -2.71 -9.24
CA THR A 78 2.82 -1.68 -9.65
C THR A 78 2.70 -1.51 -11.16
N LEU A 79 3.49 -2.24 -11.97
CA LEU A 79 3.40 -2.23 -13.44
C LEU A 79 1.98 -2.49 -13.96
N ALA A 80 1.21 -3.34 -13.28
CA ALA A 80 -0.19 -3.62 -13.60
C ALA A 80 -1.14 -2.51 -13.14
N ALA A 81 -0.82 -1.79 -12.06
CA ALA A 81 -1.62 -0.70 -11.50
C ALA A 81 -1.46 0.62 -12.29
N SER A 82 -0.49 0.71 -13.20
CA SER A 82 -0.19 1.93 -13.95
C SER A 82 -1.19 2.23 -15.10
N THR A 83 -2.14 1.35 -15.39
CA THR A 83 -3.24 1.61 -16.32
C THR A 83 -4.46 2.09 -15.55
N GLY A 84 -4.47 3.36 -15.19
CA GLY A 84 -5.60 4.02 -14.51
C GLY A 84 -5.24 4.49 -13.11
N LYS A 85 -5.85 5.60 -12.70
CA LYS A 85 -5.81 6.11 -11.32
C LYS A 85 -6.09 4.94 -10.36
N PRO A 86 -5.33 4.75 -9.26
CA PRO A 86 -5.67 3.73 -8.29
C PRO A 86 -7.04 4.10 -7.74
N VAL A 87 -8.07 3.47 -8.28
CA VAL A 87 -9.38 3.43 -7.65
C VAL A 87 -9.05 2.88 -6.27
N LYS A 88 -9.42 3.61 -5.20
CA LYS A 88 -9.42 3.05 -3.85
C LYS A 88 -10.27 1.78 -3.97
N SER A 89 -9.62 0.63 -4.16
CA SER A 89 -10.34 -0.61 -4.40
C SER A 89 -11.09 -0.91 -3.12
N ALA A 90 -12.30 -1.43 -3.23
CA ALA A 90 -13.07 -1.89 -2.06
C ALA A 90 -12.21 -2.83 -1.18
N GLU A 91 -11.31 -3.58 -1.81
CA GLU A 91 -10.28 -4.41 -1.17
C GLU A 91 -9.34 -3.62 -0.25
N ALA A 92 -8.89 -2.43 -0.63
CA ALA A 92 -8.00 -1.61 0.20
C ALA A 92 -8.72 -1.07 1.45
N GLU A 93 -10.01 -0.74 1.33
CA GLU A 93 -10.84 -0.29 2.47
C GLU A 93 -11.17 -1.46 3.40
N GLU A 94 -11.53 -2.61 2.85
CA GLU A 94 -11.76 -3.85 3.61
C GLU A 94 -10.50 -4.26 4.37
N LEU A 95 -9.35 -4.19 3.72
CA LEU A 95 -8.08 -4.56 4.33
C LEU A 95 -7.65 -3.59 5.44
N ALA A 96 -7.97 -2.30 5.30
CA ALA A 96 -7.81 -1.33 6.39
C ALA A 96 -8.75 -1.64 7.57
N ARG A 97 -10.01 -1.99 7.31
CA ARG A 97 -10.99 -2.40 8.34
C ARG A 97 -10.53 -3.65 9.08
N LEU A 98 -10.12 -4.69 8.35
CA LEU A 98 -9.65 -5.96 8.92
C LEU A 98 -8.40 -5.76 9.79
N ARG A 99 -7.49 -4.86 9.41
CA ARG A 99 -6.33 -4.50 10.24
C ARG A 99 -6.74 -3.80 11.54
N ALA A 100 -7.69 -2.87 11.47
CA ALA A 100 -8.20 -2.19 12.66
C ALA A 100 -8.89 -3.17 13.62
N GLU A 101 -9.67 -4.10 13.09
CA GLU A 101 -10.35 -5.14 13.87
C GLU A 101 -9.36 -6.11 14.52
N ASN A 102 -8.37 -6.59 13.76
CA ASN A 102 -7.30 -7.42 14.32
C ASN A 102 -6.56 -6.74 15.47
N LYS A 103 -6.29 -5.44 15.36
CA LYS A 103 -5.64 -4.67 16.43
C LYS A 103 -6.51 -4.63 17.69
N LYS A 104 -7.83 -4.40 17.53
CA LYS A 104 -8.78 -4.41 18.65
C LYS A 104 -8.87 -5.78 19.31
N LEU A 105 -8.97 -6.84 18.52
CA LEU A 105 -9.05 -8.21 19.01
C LEU A 105 -7.79 -8.61 19.77
N LYS A 106 -6.60 -8.25 19.28
CA LYS A 106 -5.34 -8.49 20.01
C LYS A 106 -5.31 -7.78 21.36
N ALA A 107 -5.65 -6.49 21.39
CA ALA A 107 -5.69 -5.74 22.65
C ALA A 107 -6.70 -6.33 23.67
N ALA A 108 -7.86 -6.80 23.20
CA ALA A 108 -8.83 -7.48 24.06
C ALA A 108 -8.29 -8.82 24.57
N ASN A 109 -7.62 -9.60 23.72
CA ASN A 109 -7.00 -10.87 24.10
C ASN A 109 -5.91 -10.66 25.17
N ASP A 110 -5.02 -9.68 24.96
CA ASP A 110 -3.96 -9.35 25.92
C ASP A 110 -4.52 -8.98 27.30
N LYS A 111 -5.62 -8.21 27.33
CA LYS A 111 -6.34 -7.86 28.56
C LYS A 111 -6.90 -9.11 29.26
N LEU A 112 -7.57 -9.97 28.50
CA LEU A 112 -8.17 -11.20 29.04
C LEU A 112 -7.10 -12.16 29.57
N VAL A 113 -5.98 -12.31 28.87
CA VAL A 113 -4.84 -13.10 29.35
C VAL A 113 -4.30 -12.54 30.67
N GLY A 114 -4.21 -11.21 30.80
CA GLY A 114 -3.83 -10.57 32.05
C GLY A 114 -4.82 -10.83 33.20
N GLU A 115 -6.13 -10.81 32.93
CA GLU A 115 -7.17 -11.13 33.92
C GLU A 115 -7.11 -12.60 34.34
N LEU A 116 -6.93 -13.52 33.40
CA LEU A 116 -6.73 -14.95 33.68
C LEU A 116 -5.47 -15.21 34.51
N GLY A 117 -4.39 -14.45 34.27
CA GLY A 117 -3.18 -14.52 35.10
C GLY A 117 -3.48 -14.18 36.57
N LYS A 118 -4.23 -13.09 36.80
CA LYS A 118 -4.63 -12.66 38.16
C LYS A 118 -5.51 -13.69 38.85
N THR A 119 -6.54 -14.20 38.18
CA THR A 119 -7.42 -15.22 38.77
C THR A 119 -6.66 -16.50 39.09
N ARG A 120 -5.73 -16.93 38.22
CA ARG A 120 -4.87 -18.08 38.47
C ARG A 120 -3.97 -17.88 39.70
N THR A 121 -3.38 -16.69 39.87
CA THR A 121 -2.59 -16.39 41.08
C THR A 121 -3.44 -16.40 42.35
N ALA A 122 -4.68 -15.89 42.29
CA ALA A 122 -5.60 -15.92 43.42
C ALA A 122 -5.97 -17.36 43.81
N LEU A 123 -6.21 -18.23 42.82
CA LEU A 123 -6.49 -19.65 43.06
C LEU A 123 -5.27 -20.37 43.67
N ASP A 124 -4.05 -20.06 43.23
CA ASP A 124 -2.83 -20.64 43.79
C ASP A 124 -2.63 -20.24 45.27
N ILE A 125 -2.88 -18.97 45.61
CA ILE A 125 -2.84 -18.50 47.00
C ILE A 125 -3.92 -19.18 47.84
N ALA A 126 -5.15 -19.27 47.35
CA ALA A 126 -6.24 -19.95 48.05
C ALA A 126 -5.94 -21.44 48.28
N GLY A 127 -5.36 -22.11 47.29
CA GLY A 127 -4.91 -23.51 47.40
C GLY A 127 -3.84 -23.70 48.47
N LYS A 128 -2.84 -22.80 48.51
CA LYS A 128 -1.78 -22.82 49.55
C LYS A 128 -2.34 -22.55 50.95
N ALA A 129 -3.25 -21.60 51.10
CA ALA A 129 -3.91 -21.33 52.38
C ALA A 129 -4.74 -22.53 52.87
N PHE A 130 -5.45 -23.19 51.95
CA PHE A 130 -6.20 -24.41 52.26
C PHE A 130 -5.29 -25.56 52.71
N ALA A 131 -4.16 -25.77 52.03
CA ALA A 131 -3.17 -26.77 52.43
C ALA A 131 -2.60 -26.50 53.83
N LEU A 132 -2.25 -25.24 54.13
CA LEU A 132 -1.79 -24.84 55.46
C LEU A 132 -2.84 -25.15 56.55
N LEU A 133 -4.11 -24.85 56.29
CA LEU A 133 -5.19 -25.13 57.24
C LEU A 133 -5.35 -26.64 57.46
N GLN A 134 -5.19 -27.45 56.42
CA GLN A 134 -5.23 -28.91 56.51
C GLN A 134 -4.08 -29.45 57.37
N ASP A 135 -2.86 -28.91 57.20
CA ASP A 135 -1.69 -29.30 58.01
C ASP A 135 -1.88 -28.94 59.49
N ILE A 136 -2.36 -27.73 59.78
CA ILE A 136 -2.66 -27.31 61.17
C ILE A 136 -3.74 -28.21 61.79
N SER A 137 -4.82 -28.49 61.06
CA SER A 137 -5.88 -29.41 61.54
C SER A 137 -5.34 -30.81 61.83
N SER A 138 -4.51 -31.37 60.95
CA SER A 138 -3.91 -32.70 61.12
C SER A 138 -2.96 -32.76 62.32
N SER A 139 -2.18 -31.69 62.55
CA SER A 139 -1.31 -31.57 63.73
C SER A 139 -2.08 -31.47 65.05
N ALA A 140 -3.23 -30.78 65.06
CA ALA A 140 -4.08 -30.67 66.25
C ALA A 140 -4.81 -31.98 66.61
N ASP A 141 -5.18 -32.80 65.61
CA ASP A 141 -5.79 -34.11 65.85
C ASP A 141 -4.78 -35.16 66.34
N SER A 142 -3.49 -35.01 66.02
CA SER A 142 -2.43 -35.93 66.46
C SER A 142 -1.99 -35.73 67.91
N GLU A 143 -2.23 -34.55 68.50
CA GLU A 143 -1.99 -34.29 69.94
C GLU A 143 -3.06 -34.87 70.87
N LYS A 144 -4.25 -35.22 70.35
CA LYS A 144 -5.38 -35.72 71.15
C LYS A 144 -5.45 -37.25 71.28
N LYS A 145 -4.44 -37.98 70.80
CA LYS A 145 -4.42 -39.44 70.74
C LYS A 145 -3.27 -40.03 71.54
#